data_AF-A0A920SEE2-F1
#
_entry.id   AF-A0A920SEE2-F1
#
_cell.length_a   1.000
_cell.length_b   1.000
_cell.length_c   1.000
_cell.angle_alpha   90.00
_cell.angle_beta   90.00
_cell.angle_gamma   90.00
#
_symmetry.space_group_name_H-M   'P 1'
#
loop_
_entity.id
_entity.type
_entity.pdbx_description
1 polymer ?
#
loop_
_entity_poly.entity_id
_entity_poly.type
_entity_poly.pdbx_seq_one_letter_code
_entity_poly.pdbx_strand_id
1 'polypeptide(L)'
;MHPRFGTATIEIDGDVWTRLPLGRKVFFPGSLPEVLASSLEDDLARRDFPINAMALPLTGDFSEVIDPHLGLNDIASRTIRTMHPASFIDDPTRMFRAIRYEQRLGFQISSDTLSNFKDAITQGYGDAVSGDRWRHEFERLFAESQAFKMLIRAFGLGLLSTVHPALVDSRPLAILAGEDRLSPNDYLAALALPITILTENR
;
A
#
# COMPACT_ATOMS: atom_id res chain seq x y z
N MET A 1 6.90 -24.42 -8.32
CA MET A 1 6.12 -24.69 -7.09
C MET A 1 6.96 -24.25 -5.89
N HIS A 2 6.38 -23.57 -4.89
CA HIS A 2 7.06 -23.21 -3.64
C HIS A 2 6.35 -23.91 -2.45
N PRO A 3 6.69 -25.19 -2.17
CA PRO A 3 5.91 -26.05 -1.25
C PRO A 3 5.72 -25.45 0.14
N ARG A 4 6.75 -24.77 0.64
CA ARG A 4 6.79 -24.16 1.97
C ARG A 4 5.80 -23.00 2.17
N PHE A 5 5.39 -22.33 1.09
CA PHE A 5 4.40 -21.23 1.13
C PHE A 5 3.05 -21.64 0.55
N GLY A 6 2.84 -22.93 0.30
CA GLY A 6 1.61 -23.45 -0.32
C GLY A 6 1.28 -22.77 -1.65
N THR A 7 2.29 -22.19 -2.31
CA THR A 7 2.13 -21.35 -3.51
C THR A 7 2.60 -22.12 -4.72
N ALA A 8 1.82 -22.08 -5.79
CA ALA A 8 2.21 -22.62 -7.08
C ALA A 8 1.90 -21.59 -8.16
N THR A 9 2.91 -21.27 -8.97
CA THR A 9 2.74 -20.45 -10.16
C THR A 9 2.94 -21.35 -11.36
N ILE A 10 2.04 -21.27 -12.32
CA ILE A 10 2.11 -21.94 -13.61
C ILE A 10 1.88 -20.89 -14.71
N GLU A 11 2.53 -21.08 -15.84
CA GLU A 11 2.34 -20.25 -17.02
C GLU A 11 1.70 -21.13 -18.11
N ILE A 12 0.57 -20.69 -18.64
CA ILE A 12 -0.20 -21.40 -19.67
C ILE A 12 -0.56 -20.36 -20.74
N ASP A 13 -0.15 -20.60 -21.98
CA ASP A 13 -0.46 -19.75 -23.14
C ASP A 13 -0.11 -18.25 -22.95
N GLY A 14 0.93 -17.97 -22.14
CA GLY A 14 1.38 -16.61 -21.79
C GLY A 14 0.68 -15.98 -20.58
N ASP A 15 -0.36 -16.64 -20.04
CA ASP A 15 -1.02 -16.22 -18.81
C ASP A 15 -0.37 -16.83 -17.58
N VAL A 16 -0.15 -16.01 -16.55
CA VAL A 16 0.46 -16.43 -15.28
C VAL A 16 -0.63 -16.69 -14.25
N TRP A 17 -0.78 -17.95 -13.85
CA TRP A 17 -1.72 -18.40 -12.85
C TRP A 17 -0.98 -18.67 -11.54
N THR A 18 -1.42 -18.05 -10.44
CA THR A 18 -0.83 -18.28 -9.12
C THR A 18 -1.86 -18.76 -8.12
N ARG A 19 -1.68 -19.97 -7.59
CA ARG A 19 -2.39 -20.47 -6.43
C ARG A 19 -1.78 -19.91 -5.17
N LEU A 20 -2.59 -19.25 -4.35
CA LEU A 20 -2.24 -18.80 -3.00
C LEU A 20 -3.04 -19.62 -1.96
N PRO A 21 -2.45 -20.01 -0.82
CA PRO A 21 -3.21 -20.57 0.29
C PRO A 21 -3.96 -19.46 1.03
N LEU A 22 -5.13 -19.81 1.56
CA LEU A 22 -6.00 -18.88 2.29
C LEU A 22 -5.33 -18.35 3.57
N GLY A 23 -4.65 -19.21 4.34
CA GLY A 23 -4.05 -18.81 5.61
C GLY A 23 -2.53 -18.69 5.55
N ARG A 24 -1.99 -17.55 6.00
CA ARG A 24 -0.56 -17.39 6.29
C ARG A 24 -0.37 -16.53 7.54
N LYS A 25 0.55 -16.94 8.43
CA LYS A 25 0.90 -16.18 9.65
C LYS A 25 2.40 -15.93 9.72
N VAL A 26 2.76 -14.70 10.07
CA VAL A 26 4.12 -14.30 10.42
C VAL A 26 4.15 -14.12 11.93
N PHE A 27 5.04 -14.82 12.62
CA PHE A 27 5.06 -14.84 14.10
C PHE A 27 5.83 -13.67 14.69
N PHE A 28 6.85 -13.18 13.98
CA PHE A 28 7.65 -12.03 14.36
C PHE A 28 8.26 -11.36 13.12
N PRO A 29 8.61 -10.06 13.17
CA PRO A 29 9.26 -9.36 12.06
C PRO A 29 10.49 -10.12 11.54
N GLY A 30 10.53 -10.39 10.23
CA GLY A 30 11.61 -11.15 9.58
C GLY A 30 11.43 -12.67 9.58
N SER A 31 10.41 -13.22 10.26
CA SER A 31 10.09 -14.64 10.13
C SER A 31 9.48 -14.94 8.77
N LEU A 32 9.81 -16.11 8.22
CA LEU A 32 9.09 -16.60 7.04
C LEU A 32 7.63 -16.89 7.42
N PRO A 33 6.64 -16.59 6.55
CA PRO A 33 5.25 -16.89 6.82
C PRO A 33 5.00 -18.40 6.81
N GLU A 34 4.29 -18.91 7.82
CA GLU A 34 3.79 -20.30 7.86
C GLU A 34 2.37 -20.37 7.30
N VAL A 35 2.10 -21.42 6.51
CA VAL A 35 0.77 -21.66 5.94
C VAL A 35 -0.12 -22.33 6.98
N LEU A 36 -1.26 -21.71 7.28
CA LEU A 36 -2.28 -22.25 8.17
C LEU A 36 -3.56 -22.51 7.39
N ALA A 37 -4.39 -23.44 7.86
CA ALA A 37 -5.77 -23.52 7.38
C ALA A 37 -6.53 -22.28 7.88
N SER A 38 -7.16 -21.54 6.98
CA SER A 38 -8.07 -20.45 7.31
C SER A 38 -9.29 -20.49 6.39
N SER A 39 -10.36 -19.83 6.81
CA SER A 39 -11.52 -19.64 5.93
C SER A 39 -11.21 -18.59 4.85
N LEU A 40 -12.06 -18.55 3.81
CA LEU A 40 -12.05 -17.46 2.84
C LEU A 40 -12.35 -16.12 3.53
N GLU A 41 -13.29 -16.12 4.47
CA GLU A 41 -13.68 -14.92 5.22
C GLU A 41 -12.49 -14.35 6.01
N ASP A 42 -11.70 -15.20 6.68
CA ASP A 42 -10.48 -14.78 7.37
C ASP A 42 -9.42 -14.21 6.40
N ASP A 43 -9.29 -14.79 5.19
CA ASP A 43 -8.37 -14.27 4.17
C ASP A 43 -8.80 -12.89 3.65
N LEU A 44 -10.10 -12.68 3.46
CA LEU A 44 -10.63 -11.39 3.02
C LEU A 44 -10.49 -10.35 4.13
N ALA A 45 -10.75 -10.72 5.39
CA ALA A 45 -10.70 -9.82 6.54
C ALA A 45 -9.30 -9.26 6.83
N ARG A 46 -8.23 -10.00 6.53
CA ARG A 46 -6.84 -9.56 6.75
C ARG A 46 -6.28 -8.62 5.68
N ARG A 47 -7.05 -8.31 4.64
CA ARG A 47 -6.62 -7.44 3.54
C ARG A 47 -6.59 -5.97 3.97
N ASP A 48 -6.12 -5.11 3.07
CA ASP A 48 -5.90 -3.70 3.35
C ASP A 48 -7.18 -2.86 3.24
N PHE A 49 -7.93 -3.05 2.15
CA PHE A 49 -9.13 -2.26 1.83
C PHE A 49 -10.27 -3.17 1.32
N PRO A 50 -11.54 -2.86 1.60
CA PRO A 50 -12.70 -3.63 1.12
C PRO A 50 -12.72 -3.80 -0.40
N ILE A 51 -12.29 -2.77 -1.14
CA ILE A 51 -12.18 -2.82 -2.61
C ILE A 51 -11.23 -3.92 -3.11
N ASN A 52 -10.33 -4.42 -2.26
CA ASN A 52 -9.41 -5.52 -2.55
C ASN A 52 -9.78 -6.81 -1.83
N ALA A 53 -10.87 -6.81 -1.05
CA ALA A 53 -11.30 -7.88 -0.14
C ALA A 53 -12.59 -8.55 -0.63
N MET A 54 -12.63 -8.85 -1.93
CA MET A 54 -13.70 -9.59 -2.58
C MET A 54 -13.15 -10.84 -3.26
N ALA A 55 -14.01 -11.81 -3.50
CA ALA A 55 -13.66 -13.03 -4.23
C ALA A 55 -14.75 -13.40 -5.25
N LEU A 56 -14.31 -14.03 -6.35
CA LEU A 56 -15.19 -14.65 -7.31
C LEU A 56 -14.92 -16.16 -7.31
N PRO A 57 -15.95 -17.03 -7.13
CA PRO A 57 -15.77 -18.47 -7.25
C PRO A 57 -15.23 -18.84 -8.64
N LEU A 58 -14.22 -19.72 -8.68
CA LEU A 58 -13.69 -20.28 -9.94
C LEU A 58 -14.38 -21.59 -10.36
N THR A 59 -15.29 -22.09 -9.53
CA THR A 59 -16.08 -23.30 -9.77
C THR A 59 -17.44 -23.13 -9.10
N GLY A 60 -18.51 -23.69 -9.67
CA GLY A 60 -19.87 -23.57 -9.13
C GLY A 60 -20.62 -22.43 -9.80
N ASP A 61 -21.49 -21.73 -9.06
CA ASP A 61 -22.21 -20.59 -9.58
C ASP A 61 -21.29 -19.36 -9.63
N PHE A 62 -20.96 -18.92 -10.85
CA PHE A 62 -20.03 -17.82 -11.11
C PHE A 62 -20.71 -16.45 -11.08
N SER A 63 -22.01 -16.39 -10.80
CA SER A 63 -22.77 -15.15 -10.95
C SER A 63 -22.62 -14.17 -9.78
N GLU A 64 -22.14 -14.62 -8.62
CA GLU A 64 -22.14 -13.81 -7.40
C GLU A 64 -20.73 -13.54 -6.86
N VAL A 65 -20.43 -12.26 -6.67
CA VAL A 65 -19.21 -11.80 -6.00
C VAL A 65 -19.38 -11.98 -4.50
N ILE A 66 -18.44 -12.68 -3.88
CA ILE A 66 -18.34 -12.78 -2.42
C ILE A 66 -17.72 -11.48 -1.92
N ASP A 67 -18.54 -10.61 -1.32
CA ASP A 67 -18.15 -9.29 -0.82
C ASP A 67 -18.64 -9.05 0.63
N PRO A 68 -18.00 -9.68 1.63
CA PRO A 68 -18.41 -9.56 3.03
C PRO A 68 -18.12 -8.17 3.63
N HIS A 69 -17.32 -7.34 2.95
CA HIS A 69 -16.87 -6.04 3.46
C HIS A 69 -17.44 -4.85 2.69
N LEU A 70 -18.37 -5.10 1.77
CA LEU A 70 -19.05 -4.08 0.95
C LEU A 70 -18.09 -3.27 0.06
N GLY A 71 -17.05 -3.92 -0.45
CA GLY A 71 -16.10 -3.35 -1.41
C GLY A 71 -16.74 -2.90 -2.72
N LEU A 72 -17.81 -3.55 -3.18
CA LEU A 72 -18.57 -3.12 -4.35
C LEU A 72 -19.22 -1.75 -4.15
N ASN A 73 -19.72 -1.47 -2.94
CA ASN A 73 -20.28 -0.15 -2.60
C ASN A 73 -19.19 0.92 -2.56
N ASP A 74 -18.01 0.59 -2.03
CA ASP A 74 -16.85 1.49 -2.04
C ASP A 74 -16.37 1.77 -3.47
N ILE A 75 -16.37 0.77 -4.36
CA ILE A 75 -16.06 0.96 -5.79
C ILE A 75 -17.09 1.87 -6.46
N ALA A 76 -18.39 1.62 -6.23
CA ALA A 76 -19.47 2.42 -6.81
C ALA A 76 -19.41 3.88 -6.35
N SER A 77 -19.06 4.12 -5.09
CA SER A 77 -18.89 5.45 -4.50
C SER A 77 -17.50 6.07 -4.73
N ARG A 78 -16.57 5.34 -5.37
CA ARG A 78 -15.16 5.74 -5.58
C ARG A 78 -14.44 6.10 -4.28
N THR A 79 -14.61 5.26 -3.26
CA THR A 79 -14.10 5.47 -1.91
C THR A 79 -12.98 4.49 -1.57
N ILE A 80 -11.90 4.97 -0.95
CA ILE A 80 -10.90 4.15 -0.28
C ILE A 80 -11.21 4.15 1.22
N ARG A 81 -11.67 3.01 1.73
CA ARG A 81 -12.00 2.81 3.14
C ARG A 81 -11.12 1.72 3.74
N THR A 82 -10.67 1.83 4.98
CA THR A 82 -9.98 0.73 5.67
C THR A 82 -10.94 -0.36 6.14
N MET A 83 -10.42 -1.57 6.33
CA MET A 83 -11.20 -2.71 6.86
C MET A 83 -11.72 -2.45 8.27
N HIS A 84 -10.93 -1.76 9.10
CA HIS A 84 -11.28 -1.38 10.48
C HIS A 84 -10.42 -0.18 10.94
N PRO A 85 -10.73 0.46 12.08
CA PRO A 85 -9.99 1.65 12.53
C PRO A 85 -8.50 1.42 12.79
N ALA A 86 -8.14 0.23 13.29
CA ALA A 86 -6.75 -0.13 13.56
C ALA A 86 -5.95 -0.57 12.31
N SER A 87 -6.51 -0.48 11.09
CA SER A 87 -5.84 -1.06 9.91
C SER A 87 -4.45 -0.48 9.62
N PHE A 88 -4.20 0.80 9.93
CA PHE A 88 -2.88 1.43 9.80
C PHE A 88 -1.95 1.14 10.99
N ILE A 89 -2.50 0.73 12.13
CA ILE A 89 -1.72 0.28 13.29
C ILE A 89 -1.17 -1.12 13.00
N ASP A 90 -2.03 -2.01 12.49
CA ASP A 90 -1.67 -3.38 12.12
C ASP A 90 -0.59 -3.40 11.03
N ASP A 91 -0.70 -2.49 10.06
CA ASP A 91 0.30 -2.32 9.01
C ASP A 91 0.37 -0.85 8.52
N PRO A 92 1.36 -0.08 9.02
CA PRO A 92 1.50 1.33 8.63
C PRO A 92 1.86 1.52 7.15
N THR A 93 2.38 0.49 6.47
CA THR A 93 2.66 0.58 5.02
C THR A 93 1.40 0.76 4.18
N ARG A 94 0.22 0.41 4.73
CA ARG A 94 -1.08 0.65 4.09
C ARG A 94 -1.35 2.13 3.85
N MET A 95 -0.68 3.05 4.54
CA MET A 95 -0.79 4.49 4.27
C MET A 95 -0.33 4.86 2.86
N PHE A 96 0.83 4.36 2.40
CA PHE A 96 1.25 4.55 1.00
C PHE A 96 0.31 3.86 0.03
N ARG A 97 -0.17 2.66 0.39
CA ARG A 97 -1.12 1.91 -0.46
C ARG A 97 -2.43 2.68 -0.64
N ALA A 98 -2.96 3.31 0.40
CA ALA A 98 -4.18 4.12 0.33
C ALA A 98 -4.00 5.29 -0.64
N ILE A 99 -2.89 6.02 -0.54
CA ILE A 99 -2.55 7.12 -1.47
C ILE A 99 -2.39 6.60 -2.89
N ARG A 100 -1.72 5.46 -3.06
CA ARG A 100 -1.55 4.85 -4.39
C ARG A 100 -2.90 4.51 -5.01
N TYR A 101 -3.81 3.88 -4.27
CA TYR A 101 -5.15 3.56 -4.78
C TYR A 101 -6.00 4.82 -5.01
N GLU A 102 -5.94 5.82 -4.12
CA GLU A 102 -6.62 7.12 -4.29
C GLU A 102 -6.25 7.74 -5.65
N GLN A 103 -4.94 7.87 -5.92
CA GLN A 103 -4.46 8.54 -7.13
C GLN A 103 -4.56 7.66 -8.38
N ARG A 104 -4.31 6.35 -8.28
CA ARG A 104 -4.37 5.41 -9.41
C ARG A 104 -5.79 5.21 -9.93
N LEU A 105 -6.76 5.08 -9.03
CA LEU A 105 -8.15 4.81 -9.38
C LEU A 105 -8.99 6.10 -9.53
N GLY A 106 -8.45 7.25 -9.11
CA GLY A 106 -9.20 8.50 -9.03
C GLY A 106 -10.29 8.46 -7.97
N PHE A 107 -10.06 7.70 -6.90
CA PHE A 107 -10.96 7.55 -5.76
C PHE A 107 -10.62 8.59 -4.68
N GLN A 108 -11.42 8.64 -3.62
CA GLN A 108 -11.17 9.50 -2.46
C GLN A 108 -11.06 8.66 -1.19
N ILE A 109 -10.07 8.95 -0.35
CA ILE A 109 -9.99 8.34 0.98
C ILE A 109 -11.16 8.84 1.84
N SER A 110 -11.90 7.93 2.48
CA SER A 110 -13.04 8.31 3.33
C SER A 110 -12.60 9.17 4.51
N SER A 111 -13.51 9.99 5.06
CA SER A 111 -13.23 10.84 6.23
C SER A 111 -12.66 10.06 7.41
N ASP A 112 -13.27 8.91 7.71
CA ASP A 112 -12.88 8.08 8.85
C ASP A 112 -11.52 7.43 8.61
N THR A 113 -11.26 6.97 7.38
CA THR A 113 -9.96 6.42 6.99
C THR A 113 -8.89 7.49 7.08
N LEU A 114 -9.19 8.72 6.65
CA LEU A 114 -8.28 9.84 6.73
C LEU A 114 -8.01 10.27 8.19
N SER A 115 -8.99 10.16 9.07
CA SER A 115 -8.80 10.37 10.51
C SER A 115 -7.84 9.32 11.07
N ASN A 116 -8.12 8.03 10.85
CA ASN A 116 -7.27 6.94 11.32
C ASN A 116 -5.85 7.03 10.75
N PHE A 117 -5.70 7.51 9.51
CA PHE A 117 -4.40 7.77 8.89
C PHE A 117 -3.60 8.81 9.66
N LYS A 118 -4.21 9.96 9.97
CA LYS A 118 -3.57 11.06 10.71
C LYS A 118 -3.27 10.67 12.15
N ASP A 119 -4.16 9.92 12.77
CA ASP A 119 -3.96 9.38 14.11
C ASP A 119 -2.76 8.43 14.13
N ALA A 120 -2.65 7.55 13.13
CA ALA A 120 -1.53 6.62 13.02
C ALA A 120 -0.17 7.33 12.88
N ILE A 121 -0.12 8.43 12.11
CA ILE A 121 1.07 9.29 12.00
C ILE A 121 1.39 9.97 13.33
N THR A 122 0.38 10.58 13.96
CA THR A 122 0.57 11.35 15.21
C THR A 122 1.07 10.45 16.34
N GLN A 123 0.62 9.20 16.38
CA GLN A 123 1.04 8.21 17.36
C GLN A 123 2.38 7.53 17.02
N GLY A 124 3.04 7.89 15.91
CA GLY A 124 4.36 7.38 15.55
C GLY A 124 4.39 5.93 15.07
N TYR A 125 3.25 5.35 14.66
CA TYR A 125 3.24 3.95 14.19
C TYR A 125 4.07 3.74 12.91
N GLY A 126 4.26 4.79 12.11
CA GLY A 126 5.14 4.74 10.94
C GLY A 126 6.61 4.45 11.28
N ASP A 127 7.07 4.82 12.48
CA ASP A 127 8.47 4.66 12.91
C ASP A 127 8.83 3.18 13.15
N ALA A 128 7.83 2.32 13.37
CA ALA A 128 8.01 0.88 13.53
C ALA A 128 8.25 0.14 12.20
N VAL A 129 8.05 0.80 11.06
CA VAL A 129 8.25 0.21 9.74
C VAL A 129 9.73 0.24 9.37
N SER A 130 10.28 -0.91 8.98
CA SER A 130 11.68 -0.97 8.54
C SER A 130 11.92 -0.22 7.24
N GLY A 131 13.14 0.29 7.07
CA GLY A 131 13.55 0.99 5.85
C GLY A 131 13.35 0.18 4.57
N ASP A 132 13.55 -1.14 4.61
CA ASP A 132 13.29 -2.02 3.46
C ASP A 132 11.81 -2.06 3.06
N ARG A 133 10.90 -2.04 4.03
CA ARG A 133 9.45 -2.01 3.74
C ARG A 133 9.05 -0.66 3.16
N TRP A 134 9.62 0.44 3.67
CA TRP A 134 9.40 1.76 3.05
C TRP A 134 9.96 1.83 1.64
N ARG A 135 11.19 1.36 1.42
CA ARG A 135 11.82 1.28 0.10
C ARG A 135 10.92 0.54 -0.89
N HIS A 136 10.37 -0.60 -0.50
CA HIS A 136 9.48 -1.38 -1.37
C HIS A 136 8.21 -0.61 -1.74
N GLU A 137 7.60 0.13 -0.81
CA GLU A 137 6.44 0.96 -1.14
C GLU A 137 6.81 2.15 -2.04
N PHE A 138 7.99 2.75 -1.88
CA PHE A 138 8.51 3.77 -2.81
C PHE A 138 8.76 3.22 -4.21
N GLU A 139 9.41 2.06 -4.35
CA GLU A 139 9.63 1.41 -5.65
C GLU A 139 8.31 1.21 -6.39
N ARG A 140 7.27 0.77 -5.66
CA ARG A 140 5.92 0.62 -6.22
C ARG A 140 5.25 1.95 -6.55
N LEU A 141 5.47 2.98 -5.74
CA LEU A 141 4.94 4.32 -5.98
C LEU A 141 5.56 4.93 -7.24
N PHE A 142 6.88 4.85 -7.40
CA PHE A 142 7.61 5.42 -8.55
C PHE A 142 7.33 4.68 -9.86
N ALA A 143 6.85 3.44 -9.81
CA ALA A 143 6.40 2.72 -10.98
C ALA A 143 5.01 3.17 -11.50
N GLU A 144 4.28 3.99 -10.74
CA GLU A 144 2.95 4.45 -11.14
C GLU A 144 3.01 5.69 -12.04
N SER A 145 2.10 5.76 -13.02
CA SER A 145 2.02 6.89 -13.96
C SER A 145 1.74 8.24 -13.28
N GLN A 146 1.15 8.23 -12.08
CA GLN A 146 0.82 9.43 -11.30
C GLN A 146 1.71 9.56 -10.05
N ALA A 147 2.93 8.99 -10.08
CA ALA A 147 3.87 9.00 -8.95
C ALA A 147 4.09 10.40 -8.34
N PHE A 148 4.25 11.44 -9.18
CA PHE A 148 4.38 12.82 -8.70
C PHE A 148 3.18 13.27 -7.84
N LYS A 149 1.94 13.01 -8.28
CA LYS A 149 0.74 13.34 -7.50
C LYS A 149 0.66 12.55 -6.20
N MET A 150 1.05 11.27 -6.24
CA MET A 150 1.12 10.42 -5.04
C MET A 150 2.12 10.96 -4.02
N LEU A 151 3.30 11.41 -4.46
CA LEU A 151 4.30 12.01 -3.59
C LEU A 151 3.81 13.32 -2.96
N ILE A 152 3.24 14.23 -3.77
CA ILE A 152 2.67 15.48 -3.26
C ILE A 152 1.57 15.20 -2.25
N ARG A 153 0.72 14.20 -2.51
CA ARG A 153 -0.31 13.77 -1.57
C ARG A 153 0.28 13.20 -0.27
N ALA A 154 1.32 12.39 -0.35
CA ALA A 154 2.03 11.87 0.82
C ALA A 154 2.67 12.99 1.67
N PHE A 155 3.27 13.99 1.03
CA PHE A 155 3.74 15.21 1.70
C PHE A 155 2.60 15.96 2.39
N GLY A 156 1.50 16.23 1.68
CA GLY A 156 0.36 16.97 2.22
C GLY A 156 -0.34 16.26 3.38
N LEU A 157 -0.17 14.95 3.51
CA LEU A 157 -0.67 14.16 4.63
C LEU A 157 0.36 13.93 5.75
N GLY A 158 1.59 14.44 5.59
CA GLY A 158 2.67 14.25 6.57
C GLY A 158 3.23 12.83 6.63
N LEU A 159 2.96 11.97 5.66
CA LEU A 159 3.43 10.58 5.68
C LEU A 159 4.96 10.51 5.54
N LEU A 160 5.56 11.38 4.72
CA LEU A 160 6.99 11.27 4.43
C LEU A 160 7.89 11.57 5.63
N SER A 161 7.42 12.35 6.60
CA SER A 161 8.17 12.58 7.84
C SER A 161 8.32 11.31 8.70
N THR A 162 7.44 10.32 8.54
CA THR A 162 7.57 9.01 9.22
C THR A 162 8.59 8.10 8.54
N VAL A 163 9.00 8.42 7.31
CA VAL A 163 10.08 7.70 6.62
C VAL A 163 11.41 8.30 7.04
N HIS A 164 11.52 9.62 7.00
CA HIS A 164 12.72 10.33 7.42
C HIS A 164 12.38 11.77 7.85
N PRO A 165 12.91 12.29 8.99
CA PRO A 165 12.58 13.62 9.49
C PRO A 165 12.88 14.78 8.54
N ALA A 166 13.82 14.60 7.60
CA ALA A 166 14.15 15.58 6.58
C ALA A 166 13.05 15.78 5.52
N LEU A 167 12.17 14.79 5.35
CA LEU A 167 11.16 14.78 4.28
C LEU A 167 9.88 15.50 4.72
N VAL A 168 10.04 16.72 5.22
CA VAL A 168 8.96 17.62 5.64
C VAL A 168 8.71 18.74 4.63
N ASP A 169 9.64 18.95 3.70
CA ASP A 169 9.60 20.01 2.72
C ASP A 169 9.40 19.44 1.31
N SER A 170 8.31 19.82 0.67
CA SER A 170 7.98 19.41 -0.69
C SER A 170 8.56 20.33 -1.76
N ARG A 171 9.16 21.48 -1.41
CA ARG A 171 9.76 22.42 -2.38
C ARG A 171 10.77 21.76 -3.32
N PRO A 172 11.64 20.82 -2.87
CA PRO A 172 12.55 20.12 -3.78
C PRO A 172 11.85 19.30 -4.85
N LEU A 173 10.60 18.88 -4.65
CA LEU A 173 9.82 18.19 -5.69
C LEU A 173 9.35 19.14 -6.79
N ALA A 174 9.40 20.46 -6.60
CA ALA A 174 8.96 21.42 -7.62
C ALA A 174 9.77 21.27 -8.93
N ILE A 175 11.01 20.77 -8.86
CA ILE A 175 11.85 20.49 -10.02
C ILE A 175 11.25 19.40 -10.93
N LEU A 176 10.36 18.57 -10.39
CA LEU A 176 9.69 17.48 -11.11
C LEU A 176 8.34 17.92 -11.68
N ALA A 177 7.87 19.13 -11.37
CA ALA A 177 6.55 19.59 -11.77
C ALA A 177 6.52 19.93 -13.27
N GLY A 178 5.62 19.27 -14.01
CA GLY A 178 5.49 19.47 -15.45
C GLY A 178 6.49 18.70 -16.30
N GLU A 179 7.33 17.88 -15.68
CA GLU A 179 8.24 16.98 -16.38
C GLU A 179 7.51 15.74 -16.89
N ASP A 180 7.76 15.39 -18.15
CA ASP A 180 7.24 14.19 -18.79
C ASP A 180 8.25 13.04 -18.67
N ARG A 181 7.76 11.83 -18.38
CA ARG A 181 8.57 10.59 -18.32
C ARG A 181 9.67 10.57 -17.24
N LEU A 182 9.30 10.94 -16.01
CA LEU A 182 10.16 10.79 -14.85
C LEU A 182 10.49 9.32 -14.56
N SER A 183 11.75 9.04 -14.27
CA SER A 183 12.23 7.75 -13.80
C SER A 183 12.22 7.68 -12.26
N PRO A 184 12.26 6.47 -11.66
CA PRO A 184 12.42 6.32 -10.22
C PRO A 184 13.63 7.07 -9.64
N ASN A 185 14.71 7.20 -10.40
CA ASN A 185 15.92 7.91 -9.95
C ASN A 185 15.69 9.41 -9.83
N ASP A 186 14.84 10.01 -10.67
CA ASP A 186 14.53 11.44 -10.60
C ASP A 186 13.77 11.77 -9.32
N TYR A 187 12.82 10.91 -8.94
CA TYR A 187 12.12 11.02 -7.66
C TYR A 187 13.06 10.85 -6.47
N LEU A 188 13.94 9.85 -6.51
CA LEU A 188 14.92 9.62 -5.45
C LEU A 188 15.88 10.81 -5.30
N ALA A 189 16.36 11.37 -6.40
CA ALA A 189 17.23 12.54 -6.38
C ALA A 189 16.53 13.76 -5.73
N ALA A 190 15.28 14.00 -6.09
CA ALA A 190 14.50 15.10 -5.51
C ALA A 190 14.25 14.91 -4.00
N LEU A 191 14.02 13.67 -3.54
CA LEU A 191 13.85 13.35 -2.12
C LEU A 191 15.19 13.38 -1.34
N ALA A 192 16.31 13.13 -2.01
CA ALA A 192 17.63 13.16 -1.39
C ALA A 192 18.13 14.57 -1.09
N LEU A 193 17.77 15.57 -1.92
CA LEU A 193 18.17 16.98 -1.74
C LEU A 193 17.97 17.51 -0.30
N PRO A 194 16.77 17.44 0.30
CA PRO A 194 16.56 17.90 1.68
C PRO A 194 17.29 17.06 2.73
N ILE A 195 17.65 15.80 2.44
CA ILE A 195 18.45 14.95 3.34
C ILE A 195 19.91 15.43 3.35
N THR A 196 20.50 15.70 2.18
CA THR A 196 21.89 16.13 2.04
C THR A 196 22.15 17.48 2.74
N ILE A 197 21.21 18.42 2.64
CA ILE A 197 21.33 19.75 3.26
C ILE A 197 21.40 19.67 4.80
N LEU A 198 20.74 18.68 5.41
CA LEU A 198 20.78 18.47 6.87
C LEU A 198 22.08 17.81 7.34
N THR A 199 22.73 17.02 6.47
CA THR A 199 24.03 16.40 6.79
C THR A 199 25.20 17.37 6.69
N GLU A 200 25.10 18.43 5.88
CA GLU A 200 26.14 19.47 5.74
C GLU A 200 26.09 20.55 6.84
N ASN A 201 24.97 20.64 7.58
CA ASN A 201 24.78 21.60 8.68
C ASN A 201 25.01 21.00 10.08
N ARG A 202 25.73 19.88 10.18
CA ARG A 202 26.19 19.25 11.43
C ARG A 202 27.71 19.16 11.43
#